data_AF-A0A1I2ET45-F1
#
_entry.id   AF-A0A1I2ET45-F1
#
_cell.length_a   1.000
_cell.length_b   1.000
_cell.length_c   1.000
_cell.angle_alpha   90.00
_cell.angle_beta   90.00
_cell.angle_gamma   90.00
#
_symmetry.space_group_name_H-M   'P 1'
#
loop_
_entity.id
_entity.type
_entity.pdbx_description
1 polymer ?
#
loop_
_entity_poly.entity_id
_entity_poly.type
_entity_poly.pdbx_seq_one_letter_code
_entity_poly.pdbx_strand_id
1 'polypeptide(L)' 'MKTVRKIYDMSFKEKTVELSNKRFNINELAIELGIRVTLLYK' A
#
# COMPACT_ATOMS: atom_id res chain seq x y z
N MET A 1 6.73 -15.38 -17.83
CA MET A 1 6.37 -13.96 -17.68
C MET A 1 6.96 -13.46 -16.37
N LYS A 2 8.00 -12.61 -16.40
CA LYS A 2 8.61 -12.06 -15.18
C LYS A 2 7.62 -11.05 -14.58
N THR A 3 6.96 -11.41 -13.48
CA THR A 3 6.19 -10.45 -12.69
C THR A 3 7.15 -9.41 -12.15
N VAL A 4 7.16 -8.23 -12.77
CA VAL A 4 7.87 -7.06 -12.27
C VAL A 4 7.24 -6.72 -10.91
N ARG A 5 7.90 -7.14 -9.83
CA ARG A 5 7.53 -6.69 -8.49
C ARG A 5 7.83 -5.20 -8.45
N LYS A 6 6.78 -4.39 -8.33
CA LYS A 6 6.95 -3.00 -7.90
C LYS A 6 7.63 -3.04 -6.53
N ILE A 7 8.88 -2.60 -6.48
CA ILE A 7 9.62 -2.41 -5.24
C ILE A 7 9.13 -1.07 -4.72
N TYR A 8 8.40 -1.10 -3.60
CA TYR A 8 7.98 0.12 -2.92
C TYR A 8 9.04 0.49 -1.90
N ASP A 9 9.34 1.78 -1.84
CA ASP A 9 10.28 2.33 -0.88
C ASP A 9 9.77 2.17 0.55
N MET A 10 10.69 2.13 1.52
CA MET A 10 10.34 1.95 2.94
C MET A 10 9.46 3.10 3.44
N SER A 11 9.79 4.33 3.02
CA SER A 11 9.00 5.54 3.25
C SER A 11 7.57 5.46 2.73
N PHE A 12 7.35 4.71 1.63
CA PHE A 12 6.02 4.51 1.07
C PHE A 12 5.20 3.55 1.93
N LYS A 13 5.83 2.46 2.43
CA LYS A 13 5.19 1.52 3.34
C LYS A 13 4.77 2.20 4.65
N GLU A 14 5.66 2.98 5.27
CA GLU A 14 5.37 3.67 6.53
C GLU A 14 4.22 4.67 6.40
N LYS A 15 4.24 5.53 5.37
CA LYS A 15 3.13 6.47 5.11
C LYS A 15 1.81 5.74 4.89
N THR A 16 1.84 4.60 4.21
CA THR A 16 0.64 3.82 3.91
C THR A 16 0.07 3.16 5.18
N VAL A 17 0.93 2.66 6.07
CA VAL A 17 0.53 2.14 7.39
C VAL A 17 -0.02 3.25 8.29
N GLU A 18 0.59 4.43 8.29
CA GLU A 18 0.06 5.57 9.06
C GLU A 18 -1.31 6.03 8.55
N LEU A 19 -1.47 6.13 7.23
CA LEU A 19 -2.74 6.48 6.60
C LEU A 19 -3.81 5.42 6.84
N SER A 20 -3.45 4.14 6.85
CA SER A 20 -4.35 3.03 7.21
C SER A 20 -4.81 3.11 8.66
N ASN A 21 -3.98 3.59 9.59
CA ASN A 21 -4.38 3.77 10.98
C ASN A 21 -5.31 4.98 11.15
N LYS A 22 -5.10 6.06 10.36
CA LYS A 22 -5.94 7.26 10.39
C LYS A 22 -7.27 7.09 9.66
N ARG A 23 -7.29 6.37 8.54
CA ARG A 23 -8.48 6.03 7.76
C ARG A 23 -8.71 4.54 7.86
N PHE A 24 -9.73 4.13 8.59
CA PHE A 24 -10.15 2.73 8.77
C PHE A 24 -10.42 1.98 7.45
N ASN A 25 -10.50 2.69 6.32
CA ASN A 25 -10.82 2.14 5.00
C ASN A 25 -9.59 1.96 4.10
N ILE A 26 -8.84 0.90 4.36
CA ILE A 26 -7.65 0.46 3.60
C ILE A 26 -7.91 0.20 2.11
N ASN A 27 -9.14 -0.16 1.74
CA ASN A 27 -9.51 -0.47 0.36
C ASN A 27 -9.53 0.81 -0.49
N GLU A 28 -10.15 1.88 0.02
CA GLU A 28 -10.15 3.17 -0.67
C GLU A 28 -8.74 3.75 -0.78
N LEU A 29 -7.94 3.64 0.28
CA LEU A 29 -6.54 4.07 0.29
C LEU A 29 -5.71 3.33 -0.77
N ALA A 30 -5.91 2.02 -0.90
CA ALA A 30 -5.19 1.23 -1.89
C ALA A 30 -5.58 1.57 -3.33
N ILE A 31 -6.87 1.88 -3.57
CA ILE A 31 -7.36 2.35 -4.88
C ILE A 31 -6.75 3.72 -5.21
N GLU A 32 -6.75 4.66 -4.25
CA GLU A 32 -6.17 5.99 -4.40
C GLU A 32 -4.66 5.94 -4.71
N LEU A 33 -3.94 5.08 -4.00
CA LEU A 33 -2.50 4.87 -4.18
C LEU A 33 -2.16 3.96 -5.37
N GLY A 34 -3.14 3.36 -6.04
CA GLY A 34 -2.93 2.44 -7.16
C GLY A 34 -2.16 1.16 -6.78
N ILE A 35 -2.28 0.74 -5.53
CA ILE A 35 -1.61 -0.44 -4.96
C ILE A 35 -2.61 -1.51 -4.55
N ARG A 36 -2.15 -2.76 -4.42
CA ARG A 36 -2.98 -3.82 -3.88
C ARG A 36 -2.97 -3.75 -2.35
N VAL A 37 -4.14 -3.88 -1.72
CA VAL A 37 -4.30 -3.94 -0.26
C VAL A 37 -3.43 -5.04 0.37
N THR A 38 -3.24 -6.15 -0.34
CA THR A 38 -2.39 -7.27 0.10
C THR A 38 -0.91 -6.91 0.23
N LEU A 39 -0.46 -5.77 -0.29
CA LEU A 39 0.89 -5.25 -0.13
C LEU A 39 1.03 -4.31 1.07
N LEU A 40 -0.07 -3.85 1.69
CA LEU A 40 0.00 -3.04 2.92
C LEU A 40 0.45 -3.88 4.12
N TYR A 41 0.05 -5.15 4.18
CA TYR A 41 0.27 -6.04 5.34
C TYR A 41 1.43 -7.03 5.15
N LYS A 42 2.24 -6.86 4.09
CA LYS A 42 3.31 -7.79 3.71
C LYS A 42 4.70 -7.17 3.80
#